data_AF-A0A520X2Q2-F1
#
_entry.id   AF-A0A520X2Q2-F1
#
_cell.length_a   1.000
_cell.length_b   1.000
_cell.length_c   1.000
_cell.angle_alpha   90.00
_cell.angle_beta   90.00
_cell.angle_gamma   90.00
#
_symmetry.space_group_name_H-M   'P 1'
#
loop_
_entity.id
_entity.type
_entity.pdbx_description
1 polymer ?
#
loop_
_entity_poly.entity_id
_entity_poly.type
_entity_poly.pdbx_seq_one_letter_code
_entity_poly.pdbx_strand_id
1 'polypeptide(L)'
;MRFWKLQLPVDDNKDGKVDEVDVRGLKDYSHPDFFHLNEGGFLIFSAPNKAATTTNSTNTRSELRQMYRSTNTKIGTHDLANNFALKANRRAKDFADIGGQLEATLAVLHVARNANYPDKRPAYSVVVGQIHAGKDEGLMRRGSGFGNEPIKIFYKKWPDHETGSVFWTYERNLARDNPDRTDIVYPVWGNTWENPGDPGDDGISLGELFNYNINVHGNTMYLTFRTKDAARTVNYQIDLSDNVDAYGNVDEKDNPEGYSRDALYFKAGAYNQCSAKDATASWYPACAGTGEWATDKANGDYVSVAFARLLLSRSVAPAD
;
A
#
# COMPACT_ATOMS: atom_id res chain seq x y z
N MET A 1 6.46 -14.02 9.17
CA MET A 1 5.19 -13.55 9.75
C MET A 1 5.24 -12.95 11.17
N ARG A 2 6.35 -13.01 11.92
CA ARG A 2 6.39 -12.59 13.36
C ARG A 2 6.21 -11.09 13.65
N PHE A 3 6.22 -10.24 12.63
CA PHE A 3 6.08 -8.79 12.74
C PHE A 3 4.93 -8.29 11.87
N TRP A 4 3.90 -9.12 11.66
CA TRP A 4 2.75 -8.78 10.85
C TRP A 4 1.48 -9.14 11.60
N LYS A 5 0.47 -8.28 11.51
CA LYS A 5 -0.94 -8.67 11.65
C LYS A 5 -1.58 -8.66 10.28
N LEU A 6 -2.64 -9.43 10.08
CA LEU A 6 -3.40 -9.49 8.84
C LEU A 6 -4.78 -8.86 9.04
N GLN A 7 -5.21 -8.04 8.09
CA GLN A 7 -6.62 -7.66 7.95
C GLN A 7 -7.21 -8.44 6.78
N LEU A 8 -8.44 -8.94 6.95
CA LEU A 8 -9.19 -9.65 5.91
C LEU A 8 -10.40 -8.85 5.42
N PRO A 9 -10.90 -9.12 4.22
CA PRO A 9 -12.10 -8.47 3.68
C PRO A 9 -13.37 -9.22 4.09
N VAL A 10 -13.50 -9.60 5.36
CA VAL A 10 -14.65 -10.33 5.91
C VAL A 10 -15.02 -9.79 7.29
N ASP A 11 -16.24 -10.09 7.71
CA ASP A 11 -16.80 -9.81 9.04
C ASP A 11 -17.58 -11.07 9.46
N ASP A 12 -16.85 -12.17 9.68
CA ASP A 12 -17.46 -13.48 9.93
C ASP A 12 -18.16 -13.51 11.30
N ASN A 13 -17.65 -12.71 12.25
CA ASN A 13 -18.22 -12.58 13.58
C ASN A 13 -19.42 -11.61 13.64
N LYS A 14 -19.69 -10.86 12.57
CA LYS A 14 -20.80 -9.92 12.39
C LYS A 14 -20.81 -8.78 13.41
N ASP A 15 -19.63 -8.31 13.82
CA ASP A 15 -19.49 -7.20 14.77
C ASP A 15 -19.43 -5.82 14.08
N GLY A 16 -19.54 -5.79 12.75
CA GLY A 16 -19.48 -4.58 11.94
C GLY A 16 -18.06 -4.10 11.67
N LYS A 17 -17.04 -4.93 11.95
CA LYS A 17 -15.63 -4.64 11.68
C LYS A 17 -15.03 -5.75 10.82
N VAL A 18 -13.97 -5.38 10.13
CA VAL A 18 -13.14 -6.35 9.44
C VAL A 18 -12.46 -7.29 10.43
N ASP A 19 -12.41 -8.56 10.07
CA ASP A 19 -11.64 -9.54 10.82
C ASP A 19 -10.13 -9.24 10.70
N GLU A 20 -9.46 -9.33 11.85
CA GLU A 20 -8.01 -9.22 11.95
C GLU A 20 -7.43 -10.47 12.59
N VAL A 21 -6.32 -10.97 12.01
CA VAL A 21 -5.51 -12.03 12.60
C VAL A 21 -4.28 -11.41 13.23
N ASP A 22 -4.17 -11.53 14.54
CA ASP A 22 -3.04 -10.98 15.28
C ASP A 22 -1.72 -11.70 14.97
N VAL A 23 -0.62 -11.14 15.48
CA VAL A 23 0.73 -11.66 15.23
C VAL A 23 0.90 -13.12 15.67
N ARG A 24 0.21 -13.54 16.74
CA ARG A 24 0.30 -14.90 17.27
C ARG A 24 -0.48 -15.86 16.39
N GLY A 25 -1.71 -15.49 16.01
CA GLY A 25 -2.59 -16.30 15.17
C GLY A 25 -2.06 -16.46 13.74
N LEU A 26 -1.38 -15.45 13.20
CA LEU A 26 -0.98 -15.42 11.79
C LEU A 26 -0.01 -16.54 11.39
N LYS A 27 0.76 -17.10 12.33
CA LYS A 27 1.80 -18.09 12.02
C LYS A 27 1.25 -19.34 11.33
N ASP A 28 0.07 -19.79 11.77
CA ASP A 28 -0.55 -21.04 11.33
C ASP A 28 -1.92 -20.76 10.67
N TYR A 29 -2.22 -19.50 10.38
CA TYR A 29 -3.48 -19.06 9.78
C TYR A 29 -3.46 -19.18 8.26
N SER A 30 -4.58 -19.63 7.70
CA SER A 30 -4.87 -19.58 6.28
C SER A 30 -6.37 -19.37 6.08
N HIS A 31 -6.71 -18.53 5.10
CA HIS A 31 -8.05 -18.37 4.57
C HIS A 31 -8.06 -18.85 3.10
N PRO A 32 -8.95 -19.80 2.72
CA PRO A 32 -8.93 -20.42 1.39
C PRO A 32 -9.04 -19.42 0.24
N ASP A 33 -9.78 -18.33 0.43
CA ASP A 33 -9.95 -17.31 -0.60
C ASP A 33 -9.00 -16.11 -0.50
N PHE A 34 -8.80 -15.57 0.70
CA PHE A 34 -8.21 -14.25 0.88
C PHE A 34 -6.75 -14.27 1.36
N PHE A 35 -6.26 -15.37 1.94
CA PHE A 35 -4.91 -15.45 2.46
C PHE A 35 -4.41 -16.90 2.56
N HIS A 36 -3.70 -17.41 1.57
CA HIS A 36 -3.22 -18.79 1.57
C HIS A 36 -1.93 -18.96 0.76
N LEU A 37 -1.26 -20.10 0.94
CA LEU A 37 -0.20 -20.52 0.02
C LEU A 37 -0.83 -21.26 -1.15
N ASN A 38 -0.45 -20.91 -2.38
CA ASN A 38 -0.78 -21.74 -3.54
C ASN A 38 0.15 -22.97 -3.64
N GLU A 39 -0.07 -23.83 -4.63
CA GLU A 39 0.74 -25.04 -4.87
C GLU A 39 2.23 -24.72 -5.13
N GLY A 40 2.53 -23.55 -5.71
CA GLY A 40 3.89 -23.07 -5.93
C GLY A 40 4.56 -22.45 -4.70
N GLY A 41 3.89 -22.43 -3.54
CA GLY A 41 4.38 -21.83 -2.31
C GLY A 41 4.35 -20.29 -2.29
N PHE A 42 3.64 -19.65 -3.23
CA PHE A 42 3.47 -18.19 -3.22
C PHE A 42 2.32 -17.84 -2.29
N LEU A 43 2.50 -16.77 -1.52
CA LEU A 43 1.48 -16.27 -0.59
C LEU A 43 0.49 -15.39 -1.34
N ILE A 44 -0.75 -15.85 -1.43
CA ILE A 44 -1.85 -15.20 -2.14
C ILE A 44 -2.60 -14.27 -1.20
N PHE A 45 -2.83 -13.04 -1.64
CA PHE A 45 -3.74 -12.08 -1.05
C PHE A 45 -4.83 -11.75 -2.08
N SER A 46 -6.09 -11.89 -1.70
CA SER A 46 -7.22 -11.50 -2.56
C SER A 46 -8.21 -10.65 -1.81
N ALA A 47 -8.85 -9.71 -2.52
CA ALA A 47 -9.91 -8.88 -1.95
C ALA A 47 -10.99 -8.55 -3.00
N PRO A 48 -12.28 -8.82 -2.74
CA PRO A 48 -13.38 -8.42 -3.62
C PRO A 48 -13.55 -6.91 -3.66
N ASN A 49 -14.18 -6.33 -4.68
CA ASN A 49 -14.46 -4.89 -4.76
C ASN A 49 -15.41 -4.39 -3.66
N LYS A 50 -16.27 -5.28 -3.15
CA LYS A 50 -17.24 -5.02 -2.10
C LYS A 50 -17.14 -6.08 -1.01
N ALA A 51 -16.84 -5.66 0.20
CA ALA A 51 -16.89 -6.47 1.41
C ALA A 51 -16.78 -5.57 2.65
N ALA A 52 -16.57 -6.17 3.83
CA ALA A 52 -16.25 -5.43 5.05
C ALA A 52 -15.01 -4.54 4.86
N THR A 53 -15.06 -3.34 5.43
CA THR A 53 -13.97 -2.34 5.37
C THR A 53 -13.76 -1.69 6.72
N THR A 54 -12.57 -1.09 6.93
CA THR A 54 -12.28 -0.33 8.15
C THR A 54 -12.99 1.02 8.12
N THR A 55 -13.32 1.59 9.28
CA THR A 55 -14.01 2.89 9.41
C THR A 55 -13.45 4.04 8.57
N ASN A 56 -12.14 4.07 8.33
CA ASN A 56 -11.47 5.16 7.59
C ASN A 56 -11.28 4.88 6.09
N SER A 57 -11.73 3.73 5.59
CA SER A 57 -11.56 3.37 4.18
C SER A 57 -12.81 2.71 3.62
N THR A 58 -13.09 2.95 2.35
CA THR A 58 -14.17 2.27 1.61
C THR A 58 -13.64 1.16 0.71
N ASN A 59 -12.33 0.97 0.73
CA ASN A 59 -11.60 0.03 -0.10
C ASN A 59 -11.31 -1.22 0.73
N THR A 60 -11.60 -2.38 0.16
CA THR A 60 -11.35 -3.69 0.77
C THR A 60 -9.87 -4.05 0.71
N ARG A 61 -9.45 -4.97 1.57
CA ARG A 61 -8.09 -5.48 1.54
C ARG A 61 -7.96 -6.85 2.19
N SER A 62 -7.04 -7.64 1.65
CA SER A 62 -6.32 -8.67 2.40
C SER A 62 -4.89 -8.19 2.49
N GLU A 63 -4.48 -7.68 3.65
CA GLU A 63 -3.24 -6.92 3.75
C GLU A 63 -2.60 -7.02 5.14
N LEU A 64 -1.27 -7.14 5.13
CA LEU A 64 -0.46 -7.17 6.33
C LEU A 64 -0.15 -5.75 6.80
N ARG A 65 -0.11 -5.56 8.13
CA ARG A 65 0.37 -4.34 8.79
C ARG A 65 1.53 -4.68 9.72
N GLN A 66 2.63 -3.95 9.62
CA GLN A 66 3.85 -4.21 10.39
C GLN A 66 3.60 -4.04 11.91
N MET A 67 4.12 -4.95 12.71
CA MET A 67 3.96 -5.01 14.17
C MET A 67 5.32 -5.22 14.84
N TYR A 68 6.13 -4.17 15.03
CA TYR A 68 7.42 -4.29 15.72
C TYR A 68 7.31 -4.91 17.12
N ARG A 69 6.19 -4.66 17.81
CA ARG A 69 5.88 -5.26 19.13
C ARG A 69 5.83 -6.79 19.11
N SER A 70 5.77 -7.40 17.93
CA SER A 70 5.53 -8.82 17.74
C SER A 70 4.32 -9.28 18.58
N THR A 71 4.47 -10.30 19.42
CA THR A 71 3.40 -10.83 20.28
C THR A 71 3.23 -10.07 21.60
N ASN A 72 3.98 -8.99 21.87
CA ASN A 72 3.89 -8.23 23.11
C ASN A 72 2.75 -7.20 23.06
N THR A 73 1.57 -7.57 23.56
CA THR A 73 0.37 -6.72 23.54
C THR A 73 0.33 -5.64 24.61
N LYS A 74 1.34 -5.56 25.50
CA LYS A 74 1.49 -4.41 26.42
C LYS A 74 1.85 -3.12 25.68
N ILE A 75 2.44 -3.24 24.50
CA ILE A 75 2.69 -2.13 23.58
C ILE A 75 1.47 -2.04 22.67
N GLY A 76 0.78 -0.91 22.67
CA GLY A 76 -0.37 -0.64 21.80
C GLY A 76 -0.03 -0.67 20.31
N THR A 77 -1.05 -0.82 19.46
CA THR A 77 -0.86 -0.87 18.00
C THR A 77 -0.23 0.42 17.48
N HIS A 78 -0.67 1.56 18.03
CA HIS A 78 -0.25 2.91 17.63
C HIS A 78 0.88 3.48 18.51
N ASP A 79 1.37 2.73 19.50
CA ASP A 79 2.47 3.19 20.36
C ASP A 79 3.75 3.34 19.55
N LEU A 80 4.61 4.30 19.93
CA LEU A 80 5.86 4.57 19.23
C LEU A 80 6.75 3.32 19.15
N ALA A 81 6.83 2.54 20.22
CA ALA A 81 7.59 1.29 20.29
C ALA A 81 7.06 0.15 19.39
N ASN A 82 5.97 0.35 18.65
CA ASN A 82 5.45 -0.59 17.66
C ASN A 82 5.56 -0.08 16.21
N ASN A 83 6.13 1.11 16.02
CA ASN A 83 6.25 1.80 14.74
C ASN A 83 7.71 2.26 14.57
N PHE A 84 8.10 2.62 13.36
CA PHE A 84 9.38 3.31 13.13
C PHE A 84 9.15 4.81 12.93
N ALA A 85 10.22 5.59 12.97
CA ALA A 85 10.18 7.01 12.62
C ALA A 85 11.35 7.38 11.71
N LEU A 86 11.28 8.56 11.11
CA LEU A 86 12.41 9.20 10.47
C LEU A 86 13.41 9.69 11.53
N LYS A 87 14.68 9.83 11.15
CA LYS A 87 15.73 10.38 12.03
C LYS A 87 15.41 11.81 12.50
N ALA A 88 14.71 12.59 11.68
CA ALA A 88 14.25 13.95 11.98
C ALA A 88 13.20 14.00 13.12
N ASN A 89 12.57 12.88 13.47
CA ASN A 89 11.58 12.87 14.54
C ASN A 89 12.23 13.18 15.88
N ARG A 90 11.74 14.22 16.57
CA ARG A 90 12.27 14.67 17.88
C ARG A 90 12.20 13.59 18.97
N ARG A 91 11.36 12.57 18.76
CA ARG A 91 11.20 11.41 19.63
C ARG A 91 11.72 10.12 19.00
N ALA A 92 12.55 10.16 17.96
CA ALA A 92 13.03 8.99 17.23
C ALA A 92 13.56 7.85 18.14
N LYS A 93 14.19 8.19 19.27
CA LYS A 93 14.68 7.23 20.27
C LYS A 93 13.59 6.43 21.01
N ASP A 94 12.34 6.90 21.00
CA ASP A 94 11.19 6.25 21.65
C ASP A 94 10.49 5.26 20.69
N PHE A 95 10.85 5.27 19.40
CA PHE A 95 10.31 4.37 18.39
C PHE A 95 11.02 3.02 18.40
N ALA A 96 10.40 2.02 17.74
CA ALA A 96 11.00 0.70 17.62
C ALA A 96 12.27 0.69 16.77
N ASP A 97 12.33 1.56 15.77
CA ASP A 97 13.48 1.72 14.87
C ASP A 97 13.50 3.12 14.22
N ILE A 98 14.65 3.49 13.66
CA ILE A 98 14.81 4.68 12.82
C ILE A 98 14.95 4.23 11.37
N GLY A 99 13.89 4.46 10.60
CA GLY A 99 13.71 3.91 9.27
C GLY A 99 13.36 2.41 9.29
N GLY A 100 13.54 1.76 8.15
CA GLY A 100 13.25 0.34 7.97
C GLY A 100 13.25 -0.05 6.49
N GLN A 101 13.22 -1.35 6.22
CA GLN A 101 13.19 -1.86 4.85
C GLN A 101 12.08 -2.90 4.65
N LEU A 102 11.35 -2.76 3.55
CA LEU A 102 10.40 -3.72 3.03
C LEU A 102 10.81 -4.12 1.60
N GLU A 103 11.12 -5.39 1.41
CA GLU A 103 11.42 -5.94 0.09
C GLU A 103 10.43 -7.06 -0.27
N ALA A 104 9.83 -6.97 -1.46
CA ALA A 104 8.87 -7.95 -1.94
C ALA A 104 9.16 -8.37 -3.37
N THR A 105 9.00 -9.66 -3.66
CA THR A 105 8.92 -10.19 -5.03
C THR A 105 7.53 -10.78 -5.21
N LEU A 106 6.79 -10.26 -6.18
CA LEU A 106 5.37 -10.57 -6.35
C LEU A 106 4.93 -10.55 -7.81
N ALA A 107 3.78 -11.14 -8.07
CA ALA A 107 3.03 -11.00 -9.31
C ALA A 107 1.59 -10.58 -8.99
N VAL A 108 1.04 -9.63 -9.76
CA VAL A 108 -0.40 -9.34 -9.70
C VAL A 108 -1.11 -10.36 -10.57
N LEU A 109 -2.02 -11.13 -9.99
CA LEU A 109 -2.73 -12.21 -10.68
C LEU A 109 -4.02 -11.70 -11.33
N HIS A 110 -4.68 -10.74 -10.68
CA HIS A 110 -5.96 -10.21 -11.16
C HIS A 110 -6.19 -8.80 -10.61
N VAL A 111 -6.85 -7.97 -11.41
CA VAL A 111 -7.45 -6.70 -10.98
C VAL A 111 -8.90 -6.65 -11.43
N ALA A 112 -9.69 -5.78 -10.80
CA ALA A 112 -11.09 -5.62 -11.14
C ALA A 112 -11.28 -5.35 -12.64
N ARG A 113 -12.37 -5.86 -13.23
CA ARG A 113 -12.67 -5.69 -14.65
C ARG A 113 -13.82 -4.73 -14.93
N ASN A 114 -14.69 -4.50 -13.95
CA ASN A 114 -15.94 -3.76 -14.13
C ASN A 114 -15.95 -2.49 -13.25
N ALA A 115 -16.12 -1.33 -13.89
CA ALA A 115 -16.26 -0.04 -13.21
C ALA A 115 -17.30 0.82 -13.90
N ASN A 116 -18.21 1.42 -13.13
CA ASN A 116 -19.19 2.37 -13.68
C ASN A 116 -18.53 3.68 -14.10
N TYR A 117 -17.44 4.08 -13.43
CA TYR A 117 -16.64 5.26 -13.76
C TYR A 117 -15.20 4.84 -14.08
N PRO A 118 -14.96 4.27 -15.27
CA PRO A 118 -13.67 3.68 -15.65
C PRO A 118 -12.53 4.70 -15.71
N ASP A 119 -12.87 5.95 -16.00
CA ASP A 119 -11.99 7.11 -16.10
C ASP A 119 -11.48 7.63 -14.74
N LYS A 120 -12.09 7.22 -13.62
CA LYS A 120 -11.60 7.58 -12.29
C LYS A 120 -10.30 6.85 -11.97
N ARG A 121 -9.31 7.61 -11.50
CA ARG A 121 -7.92 7.17 -11.23
C ARG A 121 -7.82 5.77 -10.57
N PRO A 122 -8.59 5.44 -9.51
CA PRO A 122 -8.43 4.18 -8.80
C PRO A 122 -8.99 2.94 -9.51
N ALA A 123 -9.81 3.12 -10.56
CA ALA A 123 -10.38 2.00 -11.30
C ALA A 123 -9.28 1.03 -11.78
N TYR A 124 -9.57 -0.27 -11.69
CA TYR A 124 -8.72 -1.35 -12.19
C TYR A 124 -7.32 -1.41 -11.58
N SER A 125 -7.17 -0.95 -10.32
CA SER A 125 -5.87 -0.90 -9.66
C SER A 125 -5.86 -1.56 -8.28
N VAL A 126 -4.67 -2.01 -7.88
CA VAL A 126 -4.37 -2.60 -6.59
C VAL A 126 -3.10 -1.98 -6.04
N VAL A 127 -3.10 -1.68 -4.74
CA VAL A 127 -1.89 -1.30 -4.00
C VAL A 127 -1.25 -2.57 -3.42
N VAL A 128 0.04 -2.75 -3.67
CA VAL A 128 0.80 -3.97 -3.33
C VAL A 128 1.83 -3.77 -2.21
N GLY A 129 2.12 -2.52 -1.86
CA GLY A 129 3.08 -2.16 -0.82
C GLY A 129 2.91 -0.70 -0.40
N GLN A 130 3.08 -0.41 0.90
CA GLN A 130 2.87 0.93 1.45
C GLN A 130 3.81 1.22 2.62
N ILE A 131 4.06 2.49 2.85
CA ILE A 131 4.28 3.05 4.18
C ILE A 131 3.04 3.86 4.51
N HIS A 132 2.54 3.71 5.72
CA HIS A 132 1.39 4.48 6.20
C HIS A 132 1.77 5.17 7.51
N ALA A 133 1.38 6.45 7.65
CA ALA A 133 1.57 7.20 8.87
C ALA A 133 0.48 6.88 9.92
N GLY A 134 0.82 6.95 11.20
CA GLY A 134 -0.12 6.85 12.29
C GLY A 134 -1.00 8.09 12.37
N LYS A 135 -2.27 7.90 12.72
CA LYS A 135 -3.15 9.01 13.07
C LYS A 135 -2.94 9.39 14.53
N ASP A 136 -2.68 10.66 14.82
CA ASP A 136 -2.47 11.18 16.18
C ASP A 136 -3.16 12.54 16.34
N GLU A 137 -4.19 12.61 17.19
CA GLU A 137 -4.97 13.82 17.39
C GLU A 137 -4.16 15.00 17.95
N GLY A 138 -3.14 14.72 18.75
CA GLY A 138 -2.23 15.73 19.28
C GLY A 138 -1.30 16.30 18.22
N LEU A 139 -0.85 15.49 17.27
CA LEU A 139 -0.07 15.93 16.11
C LEU A 139 -0.94 16.65 15.08
N MET A 140 -2.20 16.25 14.88
CA MET A 140 -3.11 16.89 13.91
C MET A 140 -3.34 18.36 14.25
N ARG A 141 -3.48 18.68 15.55
CA ARG A 141 -3.56 20.07 16.03
C ARG A 141 -2.30 20.90 15.77
N ARG A 142 -1.20 20.26 15.37
CA ARG A 142 0.11 20.84 15.09
C ARG A 142 0.54 20.63 13.62
N GLY A 143 -0.40 20.27 12.74
CA GLY A 143 -0.16 20.16 11.30
C GLY A 143 0.47 18.85 10.82
N SER A 144 0.39 17.75 11.57
CA SER A 144 0.97 16.42 11.18
C SER A 144 0.12 15.28 11.75
N GLY A 145 0.46 14.00 11.55
CA GLY A 145 -0.29 12.90 12.20
C GLY A 145 -1.68 12.67 11.60
N PHE A 146 -1.88 13.02 10.33
CA PHE A 146 -3.17 12.86 9.63
C PHE A 146 -3.45 11.41 9.23
N GLY A 147 -2.42 10.56 9.26
CA GLY A 147 -2.50 9.18 8.82
C GLY A 147 -2.43 9.03 7.30
N ASN A 148 -1.65 9.89 6.64
CA ASN A 148 -1.43 9.86 5.19
C ASN A 148 -0.36 8.82 4.80
N GLU A 149 -0.19 8.56 3.51
CA GLU A 149 0.77 7.56 3.02
C GLU A 149 2.00 8.17 2.31
N PRO A 150 3.22 8.07 2.91
CA PRO A 150 4.46 8.44 2.24
C PRO A 150 4.72 7.67 0.94
N ILE A 151 4.23 6.43 0.85
CA ILE A 151 4.26 5.66 -0.38
C ILE A 151 3.08 4.70 -0.48
N LYS A 152 2.48 4.65 -1.67
CA LYS A 152 1.63 3.55 -2.14
C LYS A 152 2.15 3.05 -3.49
N ILE A 153 2.49 1.77 -3.60
CA ILE A 153 2.90 1.15 -4.87
C ILE A 153 1.66 0.54 -5.53
N PHE A 154 1.28 1.05 -6.69
CA PHE A 154 0.14 0.61 -7.47
C PHE A 154 0.57 -0.30 -8.62
N TYR A 155 -0.31 -1.25 -8.92
CA TYR A 155 -0.43 -1.84 -10.24
C TYR A 155 -1.81 -1.52 -10.79
N LYS A 156 -1.90 -1.02 -12.03
CA LYS A 156 -3.15 -0.74 -12.73
C LYS A 156 -3.13 -1.38 -14.10
N LYS A 157 -4.20 -2.08 -14.47
CA LYS A 157 -4.34 -2.64 -15.81
C LYS A 157 -5.78 -2.45 -16.30
N TRP A 158 -5.93 -1.81 -17.45
CA TRP A 158 -7.23 -1.67 -18.09
C TRP A 158 -7.73 -3.03 -18.62
N PRO A 159 -9.06 -3.25 -18.71
CA PRO A 159 -9.61 -4.54 -19.13
C PRO A 159 -9.04 -5.05 -20.46
N ASP A 160 -8.96 -4.18 -21.47
CA ASP A 160 -8.59 -4.53 -22.85
C ASP A 160 -7.09 -4.46 -23.15
N HIS A 161 -6.25 -4.10 -22.18
CA HIS A 161 -4.79 -4.07 -22.36
C HIS A 161 -4.20 -5.47 -22.12
N GLU A 162 -3.04 -5.76 -22.68
CA GLU A 162 -2.31 -7.00 -22.33
C GLU A 162 -1.47 -6.82 -21.06
N THR A 163 -0.80 -5.66 -20.94
CA THR A 163 0.05 -5.32 -19.79
C THR A 163 -0.58 -4.21 -18.92
N GLY A 164 -0.24 -4.23 -17.64
CA GLY A 164 -0.52 -3.15 -16.70
C GLY A 164 0.66 -2.23 -16.52
N SER A 165 0.43 -1.13 -15.80
CA SER A 165 1.47 -0.20 -15.38
C SER A 165 1.72 -0.32 -13.89
N VAL A 166 2.99 -0.17 -13.50
CA VAL A 166 3.43 -0.03 -12.11
C VAL A 166 3.87 1.41 -11.91
N PHE A 167 3.40 2.01 -10.83
CA PHE A 167 3.77 3.36 -10.41
C PHE A 167 3.65 3.45 -8.90
N TRP A 168 4.21 4.49 -8.29
CA TRP A 168 4.03 4.75 -6.88
C TRP A 168 3.53 6.18 -6.66
N THR A 169 2.89 6.40 -5.52
CA THR A 169 2.45 7.74 -5.13
C THR A 169 2.99 8.17 -3.79
N TYR A 170 3.24 9.47 -3.67
CA TYR A 170 3.47 10.17 -2.42
C TYR A 170 2.22 11.00 -2.11
N GLU A 171 1.56 10.75 -0.98
CA GLU A 171 0.47 11.61 -0.52
C GLU A 171 1.05 12.78 0.27
N ARG A 172 0.68 14.02 -0.07
CA ARG A 172 1.05 15.20 0.73
C ARG A 172 0.58 15.06 2.17
N ASN A 173 1.42 15.38 3.15
CA ASN A 173 1.12 15.21 4.57
C ASN A 173 0.26 16.35 5.13
N LEU A 174 -0.96 16.45 4.62
CA LEU A 174 -1.94 17.49 4.92
C LEU A 174 -3.21 16.93 5.55
N ALA A 175 -4.00 17.81 6.18
CA ALA A 175 -5.30 17.46 6.74
C ALA A 175 -6.27 16.94 5.69
N ARG A 176 -7.17 16.04 6.10
CA ARG A 176 -8.10 15.33 5.19
C ARG A 176 -8.96 16.25 4.32
N ASP A 177 -9.36 17.39 4.86
CA ASP A 177 -10.20 18.41 4.22
C ASP A 177 -9.40 19.47 3.46
N ASN A 178 -8.07 19.43 3.51
CA ASN A 178 -7.24 20.33 2.73
C ASN A 178 -7.33 19.97 1.23
N PRO A 179 -7.72 20.91 0.35
CA PRO A 179 -7.88 20.65 -1.08
C PRO A 179 -6.57 20.31 -1.80
N ASP A 180 -5.43 20.69 -1.24
CA ASP A 180 -4.11 20.37 -1.78
C ASP A 180 -3.64 18.97 -1.36
N ARG A 181 -4.33 18.27 -0.44
CA ARG A 181 -4.05 16.87 -0.09
C ARG A 181 -4.36 15.98 -1.29
N THR A 182 -3.30 15.54 -1.97
CA THR A 182 -3.39 14.70 -3.17
C THR A 182 -2.21 13.74 -3.22
N ASP A 183 -2.39 12.67 -3.99
CA ASP A 183 -1.32 11.78 -4.41
C ASP A 183 -0.56 12.39 -5.58
N ILE A 184 0.76 12.54 -5.42
CA ILE A 184 1.73 12.83 -6.48
C ILE A 184 2.23 11.51 -7.05
N VAL A 185 2.29 11.36 -8.37
CA VAL A 185 2.48 10.07 -9.03
C VAL A 185 3.82 10.00 -9.74
N TYR A 186 4.51 8.88 -9.59
CA TYR A 186 5.80 8.59 -10.22
C TYR A 186 5.72 7.26 -10.97
N PRO A 187 5.95 7.25 -12.30
CA PRO A 187 5.88 6.03 -13.11
C PRO A 187 7.01 5.05 -12.74
N VAL A 188 6.83 3.75 -12.97
CA VAL A 188 7.93 2.77 -12.88
C VAL A 188 8.05 2.02 -14.21
N TRP A 189 6.98 1.30 -14.59
CA TRP A 189 6.88 0.59 -15.87
C TRP A 189 5.52 0.89 -16.49
N GLY A 190 5.51 1.25 -17.77
CA GLY A 190 4.33 1.73 -18.47
C GLY A 190 3.95 3.16 -18.06
N ASN A 191 2.65 3.36 -17.85
CA ASN A 191 2.03 4.67 -17.61
C ASN A 191 1.72 4.91 -16.11
N THR A 192 1.08 6.05 -15.82
CA THR A 192 0.43 6.31 -14.53
C THR A 192 -1.09 6.15 -14.68
N TRP A 193 -1.85 6.29 -13.59
CA TRP A 193 -3.31 6.34 -13.69
C TRP A 193 -3.86 7.57 -14.43
N GLU A 194 -3.00 8.53 -14.81
CA GLU A 194 -3.38 9.76 -15.52
C GLU A 194 -3.37 9.57 -17.04
N ASN A 195 -2.67 8.54 -17.52
CA ASN A 195 -2.62 8.18 -18.93
C ASN A 195 -3.30 6.82 -19.16
N PRO A 196 -4.49 6.78 -19.81
CA PRO A 196 -5.20 5.54 -20.07
C PRO A 196 -4.64 4.74 -21.26
N GLY A 197 -3.58 5.21 -21.94
CA GLY A 197 -2.99 4.50 -23.07
C GLY A 197 -2.42 3.12 -22.69
N ASP A 198 -2.43 2.20 -23.65
CA ASP A 198 -1.83 0.87 -23.50
C ASP A 198 -0.30 1.00 -23.34
N PRO A 199 0.29 0.52 -22.22
CA PRO A 199 1.73 0.58 -22.03
C PRO A 199 2.52 -0.42 -22.89
N GLY A 200 1.87 -1.41 -23.52
CA GLY A 200 2.54 -2.39 -24.38
C GLY A 200 3.74 -3.06 -23.69
N ASP A 201 4.88 -3.12 -24.40
CA ASP A 201 6.11 -3.75 -23.91
C ASP A 201 6.76 -2.99 -22.74
N ASP A 202 6.39 -1.72 -22.50
CA ASP A 202 6.90 -0.95 -21.36
C ASP A 202 6.21 -1.37 -20.05
N GLY A 203 5.07 -2.07 -20.11
CA GLY A 203 4.28 -2.51 -18.96
C GLY A 203 4.72 -3.83 -18.30
N ILE A 204 3.89 -4.32 -17.37
CA ILE A 204 4.05 -5.60 -16.66
C ILE A 204 2.77 -6.43 -16.84
N SER A 205 2.89 -7.67 -17.27
CA SER A 205 1.73 -8.56 -17.46
C SER A 205 1.16 -9.06 -16.13
N LEU A 206 -0.13 -9.43 -16.12
CA LEU A 206 -0.66 -10.25 -15.00
C LEU A 206 0.12 -11.57 -14.93
N GLY A 207 0.50 -11.97 -13.72
CA GLY A 207 1.33 -13.16 -13.47
C GLY A 207 2.84 -12.95 -13.67
N GLU A 208 3.28 -11.82 -14.21
CA GLU A 208 4.70 -11.49 -14.32
C GLU A 208 5.28 -11.09 -12.96
N LEU A 209 6.44 -11.67 -12.61
CA LEU A 209 7.13 -11.35 -11.37
C LEU A 209 7.92 -10.05 -11.50
N PHE A 210 7.69 -9.14 -10.56
CA PHE A 210 8.55 -7.99 -10.33
C PHE A 210 8.91 -7.88 -8.84
N ASN A 211 9.91 -7.04 -8.55
CA ASN A 211 10.38 -6.76 -7.21
C ASN A 211 10.28 -5.26 -6.93
N TYR A 212 9.90 -4.93 -5.69
CA TYR A 212 10.13 -3.61 -5.11
C TYR A 212 10.95 -3.73 -3.83
N ASN A 213 11.74 -2.70 -3.56
CA ASN A 213 12.47 -2.50 -2.32
C ASN A 213 12.20 -1.07 -1.84
N ILE A 214 11.55 -0.94 -0.69
CA ILE A 214 11.34 0.33 0.01
C ILE A 214 12.32 0.35 1.18
N ASN A 215 13.34 1.21 1.13
CA ASN A 215 14.35 1.34 2.17
C ASN A 215 14.38 2.78 2.70
N VAL A 216 13.86 3.00 3.89
CA VAL A 216 13.95 4.29 4.57
C VAL A 216 15.19 4.28 5.45
N HIS A 217 16.23 5.02 5.08
CA HIS A 217 17.47 5.14 5.86
C HIS A 217 17.67 6.59 6.31
N GLY A 218 17.69 6.81 7.62
CA GLY A 218 17.69 8.17 8.16
C GLY A 218 16.35 8.87 7.92
N ASN A 219 16.35 9.85 7.01
CA ASN A 219 15.13 10.55 6.58
C ASN A 219 14.71 10.18 5.16
N THR A 220 15.63 9.63 4.37
CA THR A 220 15.44 9.42 2.94
C THR A 220 14.87 8.05 2.68
N MET A 221 13.83 8.00 1.85
CA MET A 221 13.29 6.79 1.28
C MET A 221 13.95 6.53 -0.07
N TYR A 222 14.65 5.41 -0.15
CA TYR A 222 15.24 4.87 -1.37
C TYR A 222 14.33 3.76 -1.90
N LEU A 223 13.91 3.90 -3.15
CA LEU A 223 13.08 2.92 -3.83
C LEU A 223 13.89 2.27 -4.94
N THR A 224 13.79 0.95 -5.04
CA THR A 224 14.27 0.21 -6.21
C THR A 224 13.21 -0.74 -6.70
N PHE A 225 12.92 -0.70 -7.99
CA PHE A 225 12.02 -1.58 -8.70
C PHE A 225 12.81 -2.40 -9.71
N ARG A 226 12.60 -3.72 -9.75
CA ARG A 226 13.37 -4.64 -10.58
C ARG A 226 12.46 -5.64 -11.27
N THR A 227 12.82 -6.00 -12.50
CA THR A 227 12.29 -7.19 -13.18
C THR A 227 13.40 -8.25 -13.26
N LYS A 228 13.15 -9.37 -13.96
CA LYS A 228 14.21 -10.32 -14.32
C LYS A 228 15.26 -9.69 -15.25
N ASP A 229 14.84 -8.72 -16.07
CA ASP A 229 15.74 -7.92 -16.88
C ASP A 229 16.28 -6.74 -16.05
N ALA A 230 17.59 -6.79 -15.77
CA ALA A 230 18.28 -5.76 -15.00
C ALA A 230 18.25 -4.39 -15.69
N ALA A 231 18.13 -4.34 -17.03
CA ALA A 231 18.03 -3.10 -17.78
C ALA A 231 16.74 -2.32 -17.47
N ARG A 232 15.70 -3.00 -16.95
CA ARG A 232 14.43 -2.38 -16.54
C ARG A 232 14.44 -1.93 -15.07
N THR A 233 15.60 -1.86 -14.41
CA THR A 233 15.67 -1.39 -13.02
C THR A 233 15.39 0.10 -12.93
N VAL A 234 14.48 0.50 -12.05
CA VAL A 234 14.12 1.89 -11.79
C VAL A 234 14.40 2.24 -10.35
N ASN A 235 15.01 3.40 -10.10
CA ASN A 235 15.33 3.89 -8.76
C ASN A 235 14.71 5.26 -8.51
N TYR A 236 14.32 5.50 -7.26
CA TYR A 236 13.94 6.82 -6.77
C TYR A 236 14.59 7.07 -5.41
N GLN A 237 14.77 8.34 -5.09
CA GLN A 237 15.06 8.80 -3.74
C GLN A 237 14.17 10.00 -3.41
N ILE A 238 13.68 10.09 -2.19
CA ILE A 238 12.91 11.23 -1.69
C ILE A 238 13.19 11.40 -0.20
N ASP A 239 13.50 12.61 0.23
CA ASP A 239 13.61 12.92 1.66
C ASP A 239 12.20 13.04 2.23
N LEU A 240 11.85 12.20 3.21
CA LEU A 240 10.52 12.24 3.82
C LEU A 240 10.42 13.28 4.94
N SER A 241 11.48 14.05 5.21
CA SER A 241 11.55 15.06 6.27
C SER A 241 11.40 16.51 5.81
N ASP A 242 11.22 16.72 4.50
CA ASP A 242 10.93 18.02 3.90
C ASP A 242 9.83 17.91 2.82
N ASN A 243 9.64 18.97 2.03
CA ASN A 243 8.70 19.03 0.92
C ASN A 243 9.38 19.00 -0.46
N VAL A 244 10.56 18.38 -0.58
CA VAL A 244 11.24 18.21 -1.87
C VAL A 244 10.80 16.89 -2.50
N ASP A 245 10.25 16.99 -3.72
CA ASP A 245 9.73 15.86 -4.46
C ASP A 245 10.86 14.92 -4.95
N ALA A 246 10.51 13.74 -5.46
CA ALA A 246 11.51 12.76 -5.91
C ALA A 246 12.33 13.20 -7.15
N TYR A 247 12.02 14.35 -7.74
CA TYR A 247 12.78 14.98 -8.84
C TYR A 247 13.60 16.20 -8.37
N GLY A 248 13.60 16.50 -7.06
CA GLY A 248 14.38 17.60 -6.48
C GLY A 248 13.67 18.96 -6.53
N ASN A 249 12.36 19.00 -6.80
CA ASN A 249 11.58 20.24 -6.82
C ASN A 249 10.85 20.45 -5.50
N VAL A 250 10.83 21.69 -5.01
CA VAL A 250 10.04 22.05 -3.83
C VAL A 250 8.55 22.02 -4.17
N ASP A 251 7.77 21.23 -3.43
CA ASP A 251 6.32 21.27 -3.45
C ASP A 251 5.80 22.20 -2.35
N GLU A 252 5.64 23.48 -2.69
CA GLU A 252 5.16 24.54 -1.79
C GLU A 252 3.76 24.27 -1.18
N LYS A 253 3.03 23.28 -1.72
CA LYS A 253 1.72 22.89 -1.21
C LYS A 253 1.79 21.81 -0.13
N ASP A 254 2.88 21.05 -0.06
CA ASP A 254 3.05 20.03 0.96
C ASP A 254 3.49 20.64 2.31
N ASN A 255 3.46 19.82 3.35
CA ASN A 255 4.04 20.16 4.63
C ASN A 255 5.56 20.33 4.49
N PRO A 256 6.16 21.49 4.83
CA PRO A 256 7.61 21.71 4.74
C PRO A 256 8.44 20.82 5.68
N GLU A 257 7.82 20.16 6.66
CA GLU A 257 8.47 19.13 7.49
C GLU A 257 8.18 17.69 7.00
N GLY A 258 7.52 17.53 5.84
CA GLY A 258 7.11 16.24 5.29
C GLY A 258 6.40 15.38 6.32
N TYR A 259 6.94 14.19 6.54
CA TYR A 259 6.53 13.18 7.53
C TYR A 259 7.43 13.14 8.79
N SER A 260 8.23 14.18 9.05
CA SER A 260 9.20 14.22 10.17
C SER A 260 8.62 13.89 11.54
N ARG A 261 7.32 14.15 11.76
CA ARG A 261 6.67 14.00 13.06
C ARG A 261 5.89 12.69 13.19
N ASP A 262 5.72 11.97 12.10
CA ASP A 262 4.81 10.84 12.02
C ASP A 262 5.41 9.54 12.53
N ALA A 263 4.55 8.70 13.10
CA ALA A 263 4.83 7.30 13.34
C ALA A 263 4.57 6.53 12.05
N LEU A 264 5.50 5.70 11.60
CA LEU A 264 5.41 5.01 10.31
C LEU A 264 5.40 3.49 10.48
N TYR A 265 4.69 2.81 9.59
CA TYR A 265 4.69 1.35 9.52
C TYR A 265 4.47 0.87 8.08
N PHE A 266 5.09 -0.27 7.75
CA PHE A 266 4.89 -0.91 6.45
C PHE A 266 3.55 -1.64 6.34
N LYS A 267 3.04 -1.74 5.11
CA LYS A 267 1.95 -2.64 4.72
C LYS A 267 2.27 -3.34 3.40
N ALA A 268 1.77 -4.55 3.22
CA ALA A 268 1.93 -5.33 2.00
C ALA A 268 0.81 -6.36 1.84
N GLY A 269 0.34 -6.57 0.62
CA GLY A 269 -0.75 -7.49 0.31
C GLY A 269 -1.53 -7.03 -0.92
N ALA A 270 -2.85 -7.18 -0.88
CA ALA A 270 -3.76 -6.72 -1.92
C ALA A 270 -4.74 -5.69 -1.34
N TYR A 271 -4.41 -4.40 -1.48
CA TYR A 271 -5.31 -3.30 -1.11
C TYR A 271 -6.06 -2.81 -2.34
N ASN A 272 -7.31 -3.24 -2.48
CA ASN A 272 -8.14 -3.03 -3.67
C ASN A 272 -8.57 -1.57 -3.81
N GLN A 273 -8.21 -0.91 -4.90
CA GLN A 273 -8.55 0.50 -5.12
C GLN A 273 -9.83 0.68 -5.93
N CYS A 274 -10.36 -0.41 -6.49
CA CYS A 274 -11.62 -0.43 -7.24
C CYS A 274 -12.80 -0.62 -6.28
N SER A 275 -13.10 0.40 -5.47
CA SER A 275 -14.21 0.33 -4.51
C SER A 275 -15.57 0.32 -5.19
N ALA A 276 -16.49 -0.49 -4.67
CA ALA A 276 -17.89 -0.52 -5.08
C ALA A 276 -18.75 0.64 -4.57
N LYS A 277 -18.21 1.52 -3.73
CA LYS A 277 -18.90 2.73 -3.30
C LYS A 277 -19.19 3.64 -4.49
N ASP A 278 -20.44 4.04 -4.61
CA ASP A 278 -20.90 5.01 -5.58
C ASP A 278 -21.05 6.38 -4.92
N ALA A 279 -20.17 7.31 -5.29
CA ALA A 279 -20.17 8.68 -4.81
C ALA A 279 -19.43 9.61 -5.79
N THR A 280 -19.71 10.90 -5.68
CA THR A 280 -19.23 11.92 -6.64
C THR A 280 -17.73 12.16 -6.60
N ALA A 281 -17.05 11.91 -5.47
CA ALA A 281 -15.61 12.15 -5.37
C ALA A 281 -14.81 11.30 -6.37
N SER A 282 -13.69 11.84 -6.84
CA SER A 282 -12.81 11.24 -7.86
C SER A 282 -12.23 9.88 -7.45
N TRP A 283 -12.20 9.58 -6.15
CA TRP A 283 -11.69 8.34 -5.58
C TRP A 283 -12.68 7.16 -5.64
N TYR A 284 -13.91 7.37 -6.12
CA TYR A 284 -14.96 6.35 -6.11
C TYR A 284 -15.34 5.89 -7.52
N PRO A 285 -14.64 4.88 -8.09
CA PRO A 285 -14.91 4.36 -9.43
C PRO A 285 -16.22 3.56 -9.55
N ALA A 286 -16.92 3.31 -8.44
CA ALA A 286 -18.15 2.52 -8.39
C ALA A 286 -17.99 1.18 -9.14
N CYS A 287 -16.99 0.41 -8.73
CA CYS A 287 -16.73 -0.90 -9.33
C CYS A 287 -17.84 -1.89 -9.00
N ALA A 288 -18.11 -2.83 -9.91
CA ALA A 288 -19.11 -3.84 -9.63
C ALA A 288 -18.67 -4.71 -8.45
N GLY A 289 -19.65 -5.23 -7.71
CA GLY A 289 -19.44 -6.06 -6.54
C GLY A 289 -20.75 -6.29 -5.81
N THR A 290 -21.12 -7.55 -5.66
CA THR A 290 -22.34 -7.97 -4.95
C THR A 290 -22.11 -7.99 -3.45
N GLY A 291 -20.89 -8.33 -3.02
CA GLY A 291 -20.54 -8.66 -1.64
C GLY A 291 -20.49 -10.18 -1.39
N GLU A 292 -20.89 -10.98 -2.38
CA GLU A 292 -20.85 -12.44 -2.34
C GLU A 292 -19.63 -12.94 -3.11
N TRP A 293 -18.64 -13.48 -2.40
CA TRP A 293 -17.33 -13.79 -2.98
C TRP A 293 -17.38 -14.70 -4.22
N ALA A 294 -18.19 -15.75 -4.19
CA ALA A 294 -18.29 -16.68 -5.33
C ALA A 294 -18.76 -15.98 -6.61
N THR A 295 -19.74 -15.09 -6.48
CA THR A 295 -20.27 -14.28 -7.58
C THR A 295 -19.25 -13.25 -8.04
N ASP A 296 -18.65 -12.51 -7.11
CA ASP A 296 -17.70 -11.44 -7.43
C ASP A 296 -16.42 -12.01 -8.08
N LYS A 297 -15.95 -13.18 -7.63
CA LYS A 297 -14.84 -13.90 -8.25
C LYS A 297 -15.17 -14.33 -9.68
N ALA A 298 -16.37 -14.87 -9.92
CA ALA A 298 -16.80 -15.29 -11.26
C ALA A 298 -16.92 -14.10 -12.23
N ASN A 299 -17.38 -12.95 -11.73
CA ASN A 299 -17.50 -11.72 -12.52
C ASN A 299 -16.17 -10.99 -12.78
N GLY A 300 -15.12 -11.32 -12.01
CA GLY A 300 -13.85 -10.61 -12.06
C GLY A 300 -13.81 -9.33 -11.22
N ASP A 301 -14.68 -9.21 -10.21
CA ASP A 301 -14.88 -8.06 -9.33
C ASP A 301 -13.99 -8.12 -8.08
N TYR A 302 -12.69 -8.34 -8.27
CA TYR A 302 -11.72 -8.50 -7.19
C TYR A 302 -10.32 -8.12 -7.62
N VAL A 303 -9.38 -8.13 -6.67
CA VAL A 303 -7.94 -8.09 -6.92
C VAL A 303 -7.28 -9.32 -6.32
N SER A 304 -6.19 -9.80 -6.90
CA SER A 304 -5.38 -10.88 -6.34
C SER A 304 -3.90 -10.70 -6.65
N VAL A 305 -3.06 -10.95 -5.64
CA VAL A 305 -1.62 -10.71 -5.67
C VAL A 305 -0.90 -11.90 -5.03
N ALA A 306 0.12 -12.41 -5.69
CA ALA A 306 0.94 -13.52 -5.22
C ALA A 306 2.34 -13.04 -4.84
N PHE A 307 2.75 -13.22 -3.58
CA PHE A 307 4.07 -12.90 -3.10
C PHE A 307 4.95 -14.15 -3.06
N ALA A 308 6.00 -14.17 -3.87
CA ALA A 308 7.06 -15.18 -3.81
C ALA A 308 8.04 -14.91 -2.65
N ARG A 309 8.22 -13.63 -2.29
CA ARG A 309 9.05 -13.19 -1.17
C ARG A 309 8.47 -11.93 -0.55
N LEU A 310 8.50 -11.85 0.78
CA LEU A 310 8.15 -10.66 1.55
C LEU A 310 9.03 -10.58 2.79
N LEU A 311 9.93 -9.59 2.83
CA LEU A 311 10.95 -9.45 3.86
C LEU A 311 10.87 -8.07 4.51
N LEU A 312 10.80 -8.06 5.84
CA LEU A 312 11.10 -6.89 6.66
C LEU A 312 12.52 -7.01 7.20
N SER A 313 13.26 -5.92 7.13
CA SER A 313 14.60 -5.78 7.71
C SER A 313 14.77 -4.38 8.29
N ARG A 314 15.88 -4.19 9.02
CA ARG A 314 16.35 -2.84 9.34
C ARG A 314 16.72 -2.11 8.07
N SER A 315 16.74 -0.77 8.14
CA SER A 315 17.25 0.03 7.03
C SER A 315 18.69 -0.34 6.72
N VAL A 316 19.04 -0.25 5.45
CA VAL A 316 20.41 -0.45 4.95
C VAL A 316 20.89 0.91 4.45
N ALA A 317 22.13 1.28 4.75
CA ALA A 317 22.71 2.48 4.14
C ALA A 317 22.71 2.30 2.61
N PRO A 318 22.33 3.33 1.82
CA PRO A 318 22.45 3.25 0.37
C PRO A 318 23.92 2.97 -0.01
N ALA A 319 24.14 2.23 -1.09
CA ALA A 319 25.48 2.11 -1.64
C ALA A 319 25.91 3.48 -2.19
N ASP A 320 27.14 3.90 -1.88
CA ASP A 320 27.77 5.11 -2.42
C ASP A 320 27.91 5.06 -3.95
#